data_AF-A0A1J4Q688-F1
#
_entry.id   AF-A0A1J4Q688-F1
#
_cell.length_a   1.000
_cell.length_b   1.000
_cell.length_c   1.000
_cell.angle_alpha   90.00
_cell.angle_beta   90.00
_cell.angle_gamma   90.00
#
_symmetry.space_group_name_H-M   'P 1'
#
loop_
_entity.id
_entity.type
_entity.pdbx_description
1 polymer ?
#
loop_
_entity_poly.entity_id
_entity_poly.type
_entity_poly.pdbx_seq_one_letter_code
_entity_poly.pdbx_strand_id
1 'polypeptide(L)'
;MPPGARKLQKIADRESKAAIRYLQGGHPERALASSAKALEAVRQLRQAEPDEVDHTLALASVLYNHAAFLAASGDAGEGVQAAQASLALYESLLPHGYAERVAVLVRRASRQAATHPQGPGPLEVAMWAADVKVRLCRLLAEAEGPGALAEIHRLGGAAMALYEQIAGVLPQLGEELERVEEEYRRVLDFLGEPA
;
A
#
# COMPACT_ATOMS: atom_id res chain seq x y z
N MET A 1 -13.67 18.93 -10.99
CA MET A 1 -14.45 17.68 -11.00
C MET A 1 -15.78 17.82 -11.75
N PRO A 2 -15.93 17.18 -12.92
CA PRO A 2 -17.16 17.12 -13.71
C PRO A 2 -18.26 16.26 -13.04
N PRO A 3 -19.55 16.39 -13.43
CA PRO A 3 -20.67 15.67 -12.81
C PRO A 3 -20.52 14.14 -12.82
N GLY A 4 -19.89 13.57 -13.86
CA GLY A 4 -19.60 12.14 -13.96
C GLY A 4 -18.56 11.67 -12.94
N ALA A 5 -17.48 12.44 -12.74
CA ALA A 5 -16.43 12.11 -11.78
C ALA A 5 -16.96 12.10 -10.34
N ARG A 6 -17.83 13.04 -9.97
CA ARG A 6 -18.46 13.03 -8.63
C ARG A 6 -19.26 11.75 -8.36
N LYS A 7 -19.92 11.20 -9.38
CA LYS A 7 -20.67 9.94 -9.25
C LYS A 7 -19.71 8.76 -9.08
N LEU A 8 -18.63 8.71 -9.86
CA LEU A 8 -17.61 7.68 -9.76
C LEU A 8 -16.90 7.70 -8.39
N GLN A 9 -16.56 8.89 -7.87
CA GLN A 9 -15.99 9.03 -6.53
C GLN A 9 -16.90 8.44 -5.46
N LYS A 10 -18.20 8.75 -5.52
CA LYS A 10 -19.18 8.18 -4.58
C LYS A 10 -19.28 6.66 -4.66
N ILE A 11 -19.14 6.09 -5.86
CA ILE A 11 -19.12 4.63 -6.05
C ILE A 11 -17.85 4.06 -5.42
N ALA A 12 -16.69 4.62 -5.75
CA ALA A 12 -15.40 4.21 -5.20
C ALA A 12 -15.43 4.21 -3.66
N ASP A 13 -15.83 5.33 -3.03
CA ASP A 13 -15.88 5.46 -1.58
C ASP A 13 -16.84 4.46 -0.93
N ARG A 14 -18.03 4.29 -1.51
CA ARG A 14 -19.05 3.38 -0.98
C ARG A 14 -18.58 1.94 -1.04
N GLU A 15 -18.06 1.53 -2.19
CA GLU A 15 -17.67 0.15 -2.45
C GLU A 15 -16.40 -0.21 -1.68
N SER A 16 -15.42 0.69 -1.55
CA SER A 16 -14.25 0.48 -0.68
C SER A 16 -14.65 0.26 0.78
N LYS A 17 -15.57 1.09 1.30
CA LYS A 17 -16.10 0.91 2.67
C LYS A 17 -16.90 -0.37 2.83
N ALA A 18 -17.68 -0.75 1.81
CA ALA A 18 -18.43 -2.00 1.82
C ALA A 18 -17.49 -3.21 1.82
N ALA A 19 -16.43 -3.19 1.02
CA ALA A 19 -15.46 -4.26 0.93
C ALA A 19 -14.80 -4.55 2.29
N ILE A 20 -14.34 -3.50 2.98
CA ILE A 20 -13.77 -3.62 4.33
C ILE A 20 -14.77 -4.24 5.31
N ARG A 21 -16.03 -3.76 5.32
CA ARG A 21 -17.06 -4.33 6.20
C ARG A 21 -17.38 -5.79 5.89
N TYR A 22 -17.38 -6.17 4.62
CA TYR A 22 -17.59 -7.56 4.23
C TYR A 22 -16.45 -8.46 4.70
N LEU A 23 -15.19 -8.01 4.57
CA LEU A 23 -14.05 -8.77 5.08
C LEU A 23 -14.13 -8.93 6.60
N GLN A 24 -14.41 -7.84 7.33
CA GLN A 24 -14.59 -7.86 8.79
C GLN A 24 -15.74 -8.77 9.24
N GLY A 25 -16.77 -8.93 8.40
CA GLY A 25 -17.89 -9.83 8.63
C GLY A 25 -17.65 -11.29 8.18
N GLY A 26 -16.44 -11.65 7.74
CA GLY A 26 -16.13 -13.01 7.28
C GLY A 26 -16.71 -13.35 5.91
N HIS A 27 -16.88 -12.35 5.04
CA HIS A 27 -17.41 -12.51 3.68
C HIS A 27 -16.38 -12.08 2.61
N PRO A 28 -15.27 -12.81 2.45
CA PRO A 28 -14.18 -12.42 1.55
C PRO A 28 -14.64 -12.28 0.09
N GLU A 29 -15.51 -13.16 -0.41
CA GLU A 29 -16.08 -13.06 -1.76
C GLU A 29 -16.88 -11.76 -2.01
N ARG A 30 -17.64 -11.32 -1.00
CA ARG A 30 -18.38 -10.05 -1.08
C ARG A 30 -17.43 -8.86 -1.00
N ALA A 31 -16.36 -8.99 -0.21
CA ALA A 31 -15.32 -7.98 -0.13
C ALA A 31 -14.63 -7.81 -1.49
N LEU A 32 -14.26 -8.93 -2.11
CA LEU A 32 -13.65 -8.95 -3.43
C LEU A 32 -14.57 -8.31 -4.48
N ALA A 33 -15.84 -8.72 -4.54
CA ALA A 33 -16.82 -8.16 -5.47
C ALA A 33 -17.03 -6.64 -5.30
N SER A 34 -17.09 -6.14 -4.06
CA SER A 34 -17.17 -4.69 -3.81
C SER A 34 -15.87 -3.97 -4.18
N SER A 35 -14.72 -4.52 -3.82
CA SER A 35 -13.43 -3.91 -4.18
C SER A 35 -13.21 -3.82 -5.69
N ALA A 36 -13.66 -4.81 -6.48
CA ALA A 36 -13.62 -4.76 -7.94
C ALA A 36 -14.46 -3.60 -8.52
N LYS A 37 -15.62 -3.30 -7.92
CA LYS A 37 -16.45 -2.15 -8.31
C LYS A 37 -15.77 -0.82 -7.96
N ALA A 38 -15.12 -0.74 -6.80
CA ALA A 38 -14.33 0.43 -6.43
C ALA A 38 -13.18 0.65 -7.43
N LEU A 39 -12.48 -0.43 -7.78
CA LEU A 39 -11.36 -0.41 -8.70
C LEU A 39 -11.76 0.12 -10.08
N GLU A 40 -12.89 -0.36 -10.60
CA GLU A 40 -13.45 0.11 -11.87
C GLU A 40 -13.79 1.60 -11.82
N ALA A 41 -14.45 2.05 -10.74
CA ALA A 41 -14.80 3.47 -10.59
C ALA A 41 -13.56 4.38 -10.54
N VAL A 42 -12.51 3.98 -9.82
CA VAL A 42 -11.28 4.77 -9.73
C VAL A 42 -10.46 4.73 -11.02
N ARG A 43 -10.45 3.61 -11.75
CA ARG A 43 -9.84 3.55 -13.09
C ARG A 43 -10.50 4.53 -14.05
N GLN A 44 -11.82 4.62 -14.04
CA GLN A 44 -12.56 5.59 -14.85
C GLN A 44 -12.29 7.04 -14.40
N LEU A 45 -12.16 7.31 -13.10
CA LEU A 45 -11.75 8.61 -12.59
C LEU A 45 -10.39 9.02 -13.15
N ARG A 46 -9.39 8.14 -13.02
CA ARG A 46 -8.03 8.40 -13.52
C ARG A 46 -7.99 8.52 -15.04
N GLN A 47 -8.84 7.82 -15.77
CA GLN A 47 -8.91 7.99 -17.22
C GLN A 47 -9.51 9.34 -17.62
N ALA A 48 -10.49 9.84 -16.85
CA ALA A 48 -11.12 11.14 -17.09
C ALA A 48 -10.24 12.32 -16.65
N GLU A 49 -9.47 12.14 -15.58
CA GLU A 49 -8.62 13.16 -14.96
C GLU A 49 -7.23 12.53 -14.65
N PRO A 50 -6.37 12.29 -15.67
CA PRO A 50 -5.12 11.53 -15.53
C PRO A 50 -4.04 12.23 -14.72
N ASP A 51 -4.08 13.57 -14.66
CA ASP A 51 -3.10 14.38 -13.95
C ASP A 51 -3.47 14.59 -12.46
N GLU A 52 -4.64 14.11 -12.03
CA GLU A 52 -5.09 14.26 -10.65
C GLU A 52 -4.42 13.21 -9.75
N VAL A 53 -3.53 13.69 -8.89
CA VAL A 53 -2.75 12.87 -7.94
C VAL A 53 -3.67 12.08 -7.01
N ASP A 54 -4.79 12.66 -6.58
CA ASP A 54 -5.75 12.01 -5.69
C ASP A 54 -6.35 10.74 -6.30
N HIS A 55 -6.57 10.71 -7.62
CA HIS A 55 -7.07 9.51 -8.30
C HIS A 55 -6.01 8.42 -8.39
N THR A 56 -4.73 8.81 -8.52
CA THR A 56 -3.60 7.86 -8.48
C THR A 56 -3.46 7.26 -7.09
N LEU A 57 -3.55 8.09 -6.04
CA LEU A 57 -3.55 7.64 -4.65
C LEU A 57 -4.73 6.72 -4.33
N ALA A 58 -5.94 7.10 -4.75
CA ALA A 58 -7.12 6.27 -4.59
C ALA A 58 -6.95 4.91 -5.27
N LEU A 59 -6.36 4.87 -6.46
CA LEU A 59 -6.18 3.62 -7.19
C LEU A 59 -5.15 2.72 -6.50
N ALA A 60 -4.03 3.30 -6.06
CA ALA A 60 -3.01 2.57 -5.30
C ALA A 60 -3.60 1.96 -4.02
N SER A 61 -4.40 2.72 -3.27
CA SER A 61 -5.06 2.26 -2.04
C SER A 61 -6.11 1.18 -2.30
N VAL A 62 -6.93 1.32 -3.33
CA VAL A 62 -7.92 0.30 -3.69
C VAL A 62 -7.24 -0.99 -4.13
N LEU A 63 -6.15 -0.91 -4.92
CA LEU A 63 -5.36 -2.09 -5.32
C LEU A 63 -4.70 -2.79 -4.13
N TYR A 64 -4.17 -2.03 -3.17
CA TYR A 64 -3.60 -2.58 -1.94
C TYR A 64 -4.62 -3.40 -1.16
N ASN A 65 -5.83 -2.87 -0.98
CA ASN A 65 -6.91 -3.58 -0.31
C ASN A 65 -7.44 -4.75 -1.15
N HIS A 66 -7.54 -4.58 -2.47
CA HIS A 66 -7.96 -5.63 -3.39
C HIS A 66 -7.02 -6.85 -3.31
N ALA A 67 -5.70 -6.63 -3.24
CA ALA A 67 -4.73 -7.68 -3.03
C ALA A 67 -4.97 -8.47 -1.73
N ALA A 68 -5.35 -7.78 -0.65
CA ALA A 68 -5.71 -8.42 0.62
C ALA A 68 -6.99 -9.26 0.51
N PHE A 69 -8.00 -8.79 -0.24
CA PHE A 69 -9.24 -9.53 -0.46
C PHE A 69 -9.05 -10.75 -1.36
N LEU A 70 -8.17 -10.66 -2.36
CA LEU A 70 -7.78 -11.80 -3.21
C LEU A 70 -7.12 -12.90 -2.39
N ALA A 71 -6.11 -12.57 -1.58
CA ALA A 71 -5.50 -13.53 -0.65
C ALA A 71 -6.51 -14.13 0.35
N ALA A 72 -7.39 -13.32 0.92
CA ALA A 72 -8.42 -13.81 1.83
C ALA A 72 -9.45 -14.74 1.15
N SER A 73 -9.55 -14.68 -0.18
CA SER A 73 -10.40 -15.56 -1.00
C SER A 73 -9.62 -16.76 -1.56
N GLY A 74 -8.33 -16.90 -1.21
CA GLY A 74 -7.47 -18.01 -1.62
C GLY A 74 -6.68 -17.78 -2.91
N ASP A 75 -6.72 -16.58 -3.49
CA ASP A 75 -6.01 -16.24 -4.73
C ASP A 75 -4.81 -15.32 -4.46
N ALA A 76 -3.78 -15.89 -3.82
CA ALA A 76 -2.54 -15.16 -3.53
C ALA A 76 -1.82 -14.72 -4.81
N GLY A 77 -1.94 -15.46 -5.92
CA GLY A 77 -1.30 -15.16 -7.20
C GLY A 77 -1.85 -13.89 -7.85
N GLU A 78 -3.18 -13.75 -7.96
CA GLU A 78 -3.78 -12.48 -8.38
C GLU A 78 -3.50 -11.37 -7.36
N GLY A 79 -3.43 -11.72 -6.06
CA GLY A 79 -3.02 -10.82 -5.00
C GLY A 79 -1.66 -10.18 -5.24
N VAL A 80 -0.66 -10.97 -5.64
CA VAL A 80 0.69 -10.50 -6.00
C VAL A 80 0.61 -9.44 -7.12
N GLN A 81 -0.15 -9.71 -8.18
CA GLN A 81 -0.30 -8.76 -9.31
C GLN A 81 -0.94 -7.44 -8.86
N ALA A 82 -1.99 -7.51 -8.03
CA ALA A 82 -2.65 -6.31 -7.50
C ALA A 82 -1.73 -5.50 -6.58
N ALA A 83 -0.94 -6.17 -5.72
CA ALA A 83 0.02 -5.52 -4.85
C ALA A 83 1.17 -4.88 -5.63
N GLN A 84 1.71 -5.54 -6.67
CA GLN A 84 2.71 -4.95 -7.57
C GLN A 84 2.19 -3.71 -8.28
N ALA A 85 0.95 -3.75 -8.78
CA ALA A 85 0.31 -2.58 -9.40
C ALA A 85 0.11 -1.43 -8.40
N SER A 86 -0.25 -1.73 -7.15
CA SER A 86 -0.35 -0.73 -6.08
C SER A 86 1.02 -0.09 -5.79
N LEU A 87 2.05 -0.92 -5.63
CA LEU A 87 3.41 -0.48 -5.32
C LEU A 87 3.95 0.45 -6.41
N ALA A 88 3.79 0.06 -7.69
CA ALA A 88 4.23 0.87 -8.82
C ALA A 88 3.58 2.27 -8.83
N LEU A 89 2.31 2.37 -8.42
CA LEU A 89 1.62 3.66 -8.33
C LEU A 89 2.14 4.51 -7.18
N TYR A 90 2.30 3.95 -5.98
CA TYR A 90 2.89 4.70 -4.87
C TYR A 90 4.33 5.15 -5.17
N GLU A 91 5.15 4.30 -5.79
CA GLU A 91 6.51 4.67 -6.16
C GLU A 91 6.54 5.73 -7.27
N SER A 92 5.58 5.74 -8.20
CA SER A 92 5.48 6.79 -9.24
C SER A 92 5.18 8.19 -8.68
N LEU A 93 4.60 8.27 -7.48
CA LEU A 93 4.33 9.52 -6.77
C LEU A 93 5.54 10.04 -5.99
N LEU A 94 6.59 9.23 -5.85
CA LEU A 94 7.81 9.61 -5.16
C LEU A 94 8.82 10.20 -6.15
N PRO A 95 9.55 11.26 -5.76
CA PRO A 95 10.71 11.71 -6.50
C PRO A 95 11.73 10.59 -6.74
N HIS A 96 12.50 10.68 -7.82
CA HIS A 96 13.57 9.72 -8.09
C HIS A 96 14.63 9.76 -6.97
N GLY A 97 15.07 8.58 -6.52
CA GLY A 97 16.01 8.45 -5.40
C GLY A 97 15.45 8.93 -4.05
N TYR A 98 14.11 8.87 -3.88
CA TYR A 98 13.47 9.32 -2.64
C TYR A 98 13.97 8.52 -1.44
N ALA A 99 14.08 7.20 -1.57
CA ALA A 99 14.51 6.30 -0.49
C ALA A 99 15.84 6.74 0.16
N GLU A 100 16.82 7.14 -0.66
CA GLU A 100 18.13 7.61 -0.21
C GLU A 100 18.07 9.00 0.47
N ARG A 101 17.00 9.76 0.22
CA ARG A 101 16.82 11.14 0.71
C ARG A 101 15.83 11.24 1.86
N VAL A 102 15.16 10.14 2.24
CA VAL A 102 14.14 10.09 3.30
C VAL A 102 14.65 10.74 4.59
N ALA A 103 15.82 10.38 5.09
CA ALA A 103 16.35 10.95 6.33
C ALA A 103 16.47 12.50 6.31
N VAL A 104 16.82 13.09 5.16
CA VAL A 104 16.91 14.56 5.00
C VAL A 104 15.51 15.18 4.93
N LEU A 105 14.59 14.52 4.22
CA LEU A 105 13.22 14.99 4.03
C LEU A 105 12.39 14.88 5.32
N VAL A 106 12.56 13.80 6.09
CA VAL A 106 11.91 13.62 7.40
C VAL A 106 12.41 14.66 8.39
N ARG A 107 13.72 14.97 8.41
CA ARG A 107 14.27 16.07 9.24
C ARG A 107 13.76 17.45 8.84
N ARG A 108 13.44 17.64 7.56
CA ARG A 108 12.85 18.89 7.06
C ARG A 108 11.38 18.96 7.43
N ALA A 109 10.64 17.87 7.25
CA ALA A 109 9.22 17.77 7.60
C ALA A 109 8.99 17.95 9.10
N SER A 110 9.83 17.36 9.97
CA SER A 110 9.76 17.54 11.43
C SER A 110 9.99 18.99 11.86
N ARG A 111 10.81 19.75 11.12
CA ARG A 111 11.03 21.20 11.33
C ARG A 111 9.93 22.07 10.74
N GLN A 112 9.21 21.57 9.73
CA GLN A 112 8.14 22.27 9.01
C GLN A 112 6.74 21.85 9.47
N ALA A 113 6.62 21.16 10.60
CA ALA A 113 5.36 20.65 11.15
C ALA A 113 4.44 21.77 11.65
N ALA A 114 3.92 22.57 10.71
CA ALA A 114 2.73 23.40 10.79
C ALA A 114 2.65 24.17 9.45
N THR A 115 2.24 23.51 8.36
CA THR A 115 1.57 24.09 7.17
C THR A 115 1.63 23.10 6.00
N HIS A 116 0.64 22.20 5.90
CA HIS A 116 0.32 21.61 4.60
C HIS A 116 -1.21 21.59 4.41
N PRO A 117 -1.76 22.38 3.46
CA PRO A 117 -3.21 22.48 3.30
C PRO A 117 -3.82 21.49 2.29
N GLN A 118 -3.06 20.61 1.62
CA GLN A 118 -3.61 19.73 0.57
C GLN A 118 -2.81 18.42 0.46
N GLY A 119 -3.50 17.28 0.55
CA GLY A 119 -3.01 15.93 0.23
C GLY A 119 -1.98 15.31 1.18
N PRO A 120 -1.75 14.00 1.09
CA PRO A 120 -0.72 13.32 1.87
C PRO A 120 0.68 13.74 1.44
N GLY A 121 1.58 13.89 2.41
CA GLY A 121 2.96 14.27 2.15
C GLY A 121 3.79 13.12 1.54
N PRO A 122 4.95 13.41 0.92
CA PRO A 122 5.82 12.36 0.37
C PRO A 122 6.25 11.29 1.38
N LEU A 123 6.33 11.65 2.67
CA LEU A 123 6.63 10.72 3.74
C LEU A 123 5.53 9.66 3.92
N GLU A 124 4.27 10.09 3.90
CA GLU A 124 3.11 9.20 4.03
C GLU A 124 3.03 8.26 2.82
N VAL A 125 3.25 8.79 1.62
CA VAL A 125 3.32 7.98 0.38
C VAL A 125 4.40 6.91 0.46
N ALA A 126 5.57 7.24 1.00
CA ALA A 126 6.65 6.28 1.16
C ALA A 126 6.34 5.19 2.19
N MET A 127 5.68 5.55 3.31
CA MET A 127 5.19 4.58 4.29
C MET A 127 4.19 3.62 3.66
N TRP A 128 3.23 4.11 2.87
CA TRP A 128 2.30 3.25 2.14
C TRP A 128 2.99 2.34 1.14
N ALA A 129 4.02 2.82 0.44
CA ALA A 129 4.84 1.98 -0.45
C ALA A 129 5.54 0.87 0.34
N ALA A 130 6.06 1.15 1.54
CA ALA A 130 6.68 0.14 2.39
C ALA A 130 5.67 -0.88 2.96
N ASP A 131 4.47 -0.44 3.35
CA ASP A 131 3.38 -1.34 3.72
C ASP A 131 3.01 -2.29 2.56
N VAL A 132 2.96 -1.78 1.33
CA VAL A 132 2.69 -2.61 0.15
C VAL A 132 3.82 -3.62 -0.07
N LYS A 133 5.09 -3.24 0.15
CA LYS A 133 6.24 -4.16 0.05
C LYS A 133 6.11 -5.33 1.01
N VAL A 134 5.78 -5.08 2.27
CA VAL A 134 5.63 -6.14 3.29
C VAL A 134 4.43 -7.04 2.99
N ARG A 135 3.31 -6.46 2.53
CA ARG A 135 2.18 -7.24 2.02
C ARG A 135 2.56 -8.10 0.84
N LEU A 136 3.33 -7.56 -0.11
CA LEU A 136 3.81 -8.28 -1.28
C LEU A 136 4.75 -9.42 -0.86
N CYS A 137 5.61 -9.24 0.15
CA CYS A 137 6.40 -10.34 0.72
C CYS A 137 5.51 -11.50 1.18
N ARG A 138 4.45 -11.20 1.92
CA ARG A 138 3.49 -12.22 2.40
C ARG A 138 2.81 -12.94 1.24
N LEU A 139 2.33 -12.19 0.25
CA LEU A 139 1.64 -12.74 -0.92
C LEU A 139 2.56 -13.63 -1.76
N LEU A 140 3.82 -13.21 -1.95
CA LEU A 140 4.84 -14.00 -2.65
C LEU A 140 5.15 -15.29 -1.89
N ALA A 141 5.27 -15.23 -0.57
CA ALA A 141 5.48 -16.43 0.24
C ALA A 141 4.29 -17.40 0.13
N GLU A 142 3.05 -16.89 0.17
CA GLU A 142 1.84 -17.71 0.01
C GLU A 142 1.70 -18.31 -1.39
N ALA A 143 2.06 -17.57 -2.45
CA ALA A 143 1.86 -17.99 -3.84
C ALA A 143 3.02 -18.84 -4.39
N GLU A 144 4.26 -18.49 -4.05
CA GLU A 144 5.48 -19.00 -4.68
C GLU A 144 6.44 -19.68 -3.69
N GLY A 145 6.20 -19.51 -2.38
CA GLY A 145 7.03 -20.11 -1.33
C GLY A 145 8.50 -19.70 -1.43
N PRO A 146 9.44 -20.62 -1.18
CA PRO A 146 10.87 -20.34 -1.24
C PRO A 146 11.39 -19.82 -2.59
N GLY A 147 10.65 -20.05 -3.69
CA GLY A 147 11.03 -19.58 -5.02
C GLY A 147 11.14 -18.05 -5.14
N ALA A 148 10.42 -17.31 -4.29
CA ALA A 148 10.40 -15.85 -4.27
C ALA A 148 11.34 -15.23 -3.21
N LEU A 149 12.17 -16.03 -2.52
CA LEU A 149 12.98 -15.57 -1.37
C LEU A 149 13.86 -14.34 -1.67
N ALA A 150 14.53 -14.32 -2.82
CA ALA A 150 15.38 -13.20 -3.19
C ALA A 150 14.59 -11.88 -3.29
N GLU A 151 13.38 -11.96 -3.85
CA GLU A 151 12.50 -10.81 -3.99
C GLU A 151 11.88 -10.40 -2.64
N ILE A 152 11.48 -11.37 -1.82
CA ILE A 152 10.98 -11.16 -0.46
C ILE A 152 12.02 -10.44 0.40
N HIS A 153 13.29 -10.88 0.36
CA HIS A 153 14.37 -10.21 1.08
C HIS A 153 14.61 -8.78 0.57
N ARG A 154 14.59 -8.58 -0.75
CA ARG A 154 14.77 -7.26 -1.35
C ARG A 154 13.67 -6.28 -0.91
N LEU A 155 12.41 -6.71 -0.98
CA LEU A 155 11.25 -5.89 -0.63
C LEU A 155 11.18 -5.64 0.88
N GLY A 156 11.34 -6.69 1.69
CA GLY A 156 11.31 -6.61 3.14
C GLY A 156 12.43 -5.73 3.68
N GLY A 157 13.68 -5.95 3.24
CA GLY A 157 14.82 -5.12 3.62
C GLY A 157 14.64 -3.64 3.23
N ALA A 158 14.08 -3.37 2.04
CA ALA A 158 13.79 -2.00 1.63
C ALA A 158 12.70 -1.33 2.50
N ALA A 159 11.69 -2.09 2.94
CA ALA A 159 10.67 -1.60 3.85
C ALA A 159 11.26 -1.31 5.25
N MET A 160 12.04 -2.23 5.80
CA MET A 160 12.70 -2.05 7.12
C MET A 160 13.61 -0.83 7.11
N ALA A 161 14.49 -0.71 6.12
CA ALA A 161 15.42 0.41 6.02
C ALA A 161 14.69 1.77 5.97
N LEU A 162 13.51 1.83 5.36
CA LEU A 162 12.70 3.05 5.35
C LEU A 162 12.17 3.35 6.75
N TYR A 163 11.53 2.39 7.41
CA TYR A 163 10.94 2.62 8.73
C TYR A 163 11.99 2.90 9.81
N GLU A 164 13.16 2.26 9.77
CA GLU A 164 14.29 2.56 10.66
C GLU A 164 14.74 4.03 10.51
N GLN A 165 14.88 4.50 9.27
CA GLN A 165 15.25 5.90 9.00
C GLN A 165 14.19 6.88 9.49
N ILE A 166 12.91 6.53 9.37
CA ILE A 166 11.79 7.36 9.82
C ILE A 166 11.73 7.39 11.34
N ALA A 167 11.76 6.23 12.01
CA ALA A 167 11.70 6.10 13.46
C ALA A 167 12.88 6.81 14.15
N GLY A 168 14.06 6.81 13.53
CA GLY A 168 15.23 7.57 14.01
C GLY A 168 15.05 9.09 14.04
N VAL A 169 14.04 9.63 13.34
CA VAL A 169 13.75 11.08 13.29
C VAL A 169 12.38 11.42 13.88
N LEU A 170 11.41 10.51 13.79
CA LEU A 170 10.05 10.63 14.33
C LEU A 170 9.77 9.43 15.26
N PRO A 171 10.23 9.48 16.52
CA PRO A 171 10.11 8.35 17.45
C PRO A 171 8.67 7.89 17.69
N GLN A 172 7.68 8.76 17.49
CA GLN A 172 6.26 8.42 17.60
C GLN A 172 5.78 7.39 16.55
N LEU A 173 6.58 7.12 15.52
CA LEU A 173 6.30 6.08 14.52
C LEU A 173 6.98 4.74 14.87
N GLY A 174 7.54 4.61 16.07
CA GLY A 174 8.15 3.35 16.54
C GLY A 174 7.19 2.16 16.54
N GLU A 175 5.94 2.35 16.94
CA GLU A 175 4.92 1.28 16.93
C GLU A 175 4.63 0.76 15.50
N GLU A 176 4.67 1.66 14.50
CA GLU A 176 4.49 1.25 13.09
C GLU A 176 5.70 0.48 12.58
N LEU A 177 6.93 0.86 12.98
CA LEU A 177 8.12 0.08 12.67
C LEU A 177 8.02 -1.33 13.27
N GLU A 178 7.68 -1.45 14.56
CA GLU A 178 7.52 -2.74 15.24
C GLU A 178 6.48 -3.63 14.55
N ARG A 179 5.33 -3.05 14.16
CA ARG A 179 4.29 -3.77 13.41
C ARG A 179 4.84 -4.33 12.10
N VAL A 180 5.55 -3.50 11.33
CA VAL A 180 6.06 -3.85 10.00
C VAL A 180 7.21 -4.87 10.09
N GLU A 181 8.08 -4.76 11.09
CA GLU A 181 9.10 -5.76 11.41
C GLU A 181 8.49 -7.12 11.76
N GLU A 182 7.47 -7.13 12.61
CA GLU A 182 6.77 -8.36 13.01
C GLU A 182 6.05 -9.02 11.83
N GLU A 183 5.43 -8.24 10.95
CA GLU A 183 4.83 -8.77 9.73
C GLU A 183 5.87 -9.42 8.82
N TYR A 184 7.02 -8.78 8.60
CA TYR A 184 8.09 -9.33 7.77
C TYR A 184 8.73 -10.57 8.41
N ARG A 185 8.95 -10.56 9.73
CA ARG A 185 9.44 -11.72 10.50
C ARG A 185 8.56 -12.94 10.31
N ARG A 186 7.22 -12.77 10.40
CA ARG A 186 6.27 -13.87 10.16
C ARG A 186 6.37 -14.46 8.76
N VAL A 187 6.71 -13.65 7.76
CA VAL A 187 6.94 -14.15 6.40
C VAL A 187 8.18 -15.03 6.36
N LEU A 188 9.27 -14.62 7.01
CA LEU A 188 10.50 -15.42 7.08
C LEU A 188 10.28 -16.71 7.88
N ASP A 189 9.60 -16.64 9.03
CA ASP A 189 9.24 -17.81 9.83
C ASP A 189 8.39 -18.81 9.03
N PHE A 190 7.42 -18.32 8.25
CA PHE A 190 6.60 -19.15 7.37
C PHE A 190 7.43 -19.90 6.32
N LEU A 191 8.52 -19.28 5.84
CA LEU A 191 9.45 -19.87 4.87
C LEU A 191 10.55 -20.72 5.53
N GLY A 192 10.65 -20.70 6.87
CA GLY A 192 11.72 -21.37 7.60
C GLY A 192 13.07 -20.65 7.51
N GLU A 193 13.07 -19.36 7.19
CA GLU A 193 14.27 -18.53 7.09
C GLU A 193 14.57 -17.81 8.41
N PRO A 194 15.84 -17.61 8.76
CA PRO A 194 16.20 -16.75 9.88
C PRO A 194 15.87 -15.28 9.56
N ALA A 195 15.30 -14.60 10.57
CA ALA A 195 15.04 -13.16 10.53
C ALA A 195 16.32 -12.31 10.68
#